data_AF-A0A525W3U8-F1
#
_entry.id   AF-A0A525W3U8-F1
#
_cell.length_a   1.000
_cell.length_b   1.000
_cell.length_c   1.000
_cell.angle_alpha   90.00
_cell.angle_beta   90.00
_cell.angle_gamma   90.00
#
_symmetry.space_group_name_H-M   'P 1'
#
loop_
_entity.id
_entity.type
_entity.pdbx_description
1 polymer ?
#
loop_
_entity_poly.entity_id
_entity_poly.type
_entity_poly.pdbx_seq_one_letter_code
_entity_poly.pdbx_strand_id
1 'polypeptide(L)'
;MAEGEEITPRDLDLAGEELHTVDTLDSLRAAHRRIEMELLVKAISLHQGNLTRAARDLEVSRSTLYRKLRAYGLEKFVPAATPHSLSSKTRVKKSATLSAQENRCGGESPESAPVGTPLEPVHQLS
;
A
#
# COMPACT_ATOMS: atom_id res chain seq x y z
N MET A 1 39.22 8.42 26.50
CA MET A 1 39.21 9.56 25.57
C MET A 1 40.07 9.13 24.39
N ALA A 2 39.60 9.29 23.15
CA ALA A 2 40.35 8.83 21.98
C ALA A 2 41.67 9.62 21.86
N GLU A 3 42.77 8.91 21.62
CA GLU A 3 44.13 9.48 21.66
C GLU A 3 44.64 9.90 20.27
N GLY A 4 43.84 9.71 19.21
CA GLY A 4 44.18 9.98 17.81
C GLY A 4 43.27 11.00 17.11
N GLU A 5 43.59 11.31 15.85
CA GLU A 5 42.88 12.30 15.02
C GLU A 5 41.50 11.80 14.54
N GLU A 6 41.29 10.48 14.51
CA GLU A 6 40.01 9.85 14.20
C GLU A 6 39.64 8.83 15.28
N ILE A 7 38.35 8.73 15.60
CA ILE A 7 37.81 7.74 16.53
C ILE A 7 37.65 6.41 15.77
N THR A 8 38.38 5.39 16.21
CA THR A 8 38.33 4.05 15.64
C THR A 8 37.30 3.17 16.36
N PRO A 9 36.82 2.06 15.76
CA PRO A 9 35.91 1.13 16.42
C PRO A 9 36.47 0.55 17.73
N ARG A 10 37.80 0.47 17.88
CA ARG A 10 38.46 0.04 19.13
C ARG A 10 38.28 1.05 20.26
N ASP A 11 38.24 2.34 19.94
CA ASP A 11 38.01 3.40 20.93
C ASP A 11 36.58 3.37 21.49
N LEU A 12 35.67 2.67 20.81
CA LEU A 12 34.29 2.45 21.19
C LEU A 12 34.04 1.03 21.72
N ASP A 13 35.09 0.24 21.98
CA ASP A 13 35.00 -1.20 22.34
C ASP A 13 34.20 -2.05 21.33
N LEU A 14 34.03 -1.59 20.08
CA LEU A 14 33.27 -2.28 19.02
C LEU A 14 34.13 -3.29 18.23
N ALA A 15 35.38 -3.52 18.65
CA ALA A 15 36.34 -4.33 17.91
C ALA A 15 36.10 -5.85 17.97
N GLY A 16 35.14 -6.31 18.78
CA GLY A 16 34.73 -7.72 18.88
C GLY A 16 33.39 -8.03 18.23
N GLU A 17 32.65 -7.02 17.78
CA GLU A 17 31.42 -7.23 17.03
C GLU A 17 31.82 -7.44 15.57
N GLU A 18 32.33 -8.65 15.26
CA GLU A 18 32.26 -9.22 13.92
C GLU A 18 30.86 -8.91 13.40
N LEU A 19 30.76 -7.98 12.45
CA LEU A 19 29.51 -7.55 11.86
C LEU A 19 28.85 -8.79 11.22
N HIS A 20 28.09 -9.54 12.01
CA HIS A 20 27.03 -10.42 11.57
C HIS A 20 25.87 -9.56 11.04
N THR A 21 26.17 -8.58 10.17
CA THR A 21 25.16 -7.67 9.62
C THR A 21 24.46 -8.25 8.41
N VAL A 22 24.85 -9.45 7.97
CA VAL A 22 24.30 -10.07 6.76
C VAL A 22 23.34 -11.22 7.04
N ASP A 23 23.23 -11.69 8.28
CA ASP A 23 22.26 -12.71 8.71
C ASP A 23 21.18 -12.17 9.69
N THR A 24 21.22 -10.89 10.09
CA THR A 24 20.55 -10.42 11.33
C THR A 24 19.34 -9.47 11.16
N LEU A 25 19.02 -8.98 9.96
CA LEU A 25 17.72 -8.33 9.72
C LEU A 25 17.18 -8.70 8.34
N ASP A 26 16.10 -9.48 8.33
CA ASP A 26 15.23 -9.55 7.16
C ASP A 26 14.86 -8.12 6.75
N SER A 27 15.00 -7.80 5.46
CA SER A 27 14.49 -6.53 4.92
C SER A 27 13.07 -6.30 5.45
N LEU A 28 12.71 -5.06 5.81
CA LEU A 28 11.35 -4.74 6.28
C LEU A 28 10.26 -5.33 5.37
N ARG A 29 10.52 -5.36 4.05
CA ARG A 29 9.65 -6.00 3.06
C ARG A 29 9.52 -7.52 3.27
N ALA A 30 10.60 -8.22 3.57
CA ALA A 30 10.60 -9.65 3.87
C ALA A 30 9.88 -9.95 5.18
N ALA A 31 10.13 -9.15 6.23
CA ALA A 31 9.43 -9.25 7.51
C ALA A 31 7.91 -9.07 7.34
N HIS A 32 7.48 -8.02 6.62
CA HIS A 32 6.07 -7.80 6.30
C HIS A 32 5.45 -8.97 5.54
N ARG A 33 6.16 -9.52 4.55
CA ARG A 33 5.67 -10.68 3.79
C ARG A 33 5.47 -11.89 4.71
N ARG A 34 6.41 -12.16 5.61
CA ARG A 34 6.35 -13.29 6.53
C ARG A 34 5.13 -13.19 7.46
N ILE A 35 4.98 -12.04 8.13
CA ILE A 35 3.83 -11.78 9.01
C ILE A 35 2.52 -11.90 8.24
N GLU A 36 2.46 -11.36 7.02
CA GLU A 36 1.27 -11.44 6.20
C GLU A 36 0.92 -12.89 5.81
N MET A 37 1.91 -13.72 5.44
CA MET A 37 1.69 -15.13 5.16
C MET A 37 1.18 -15.90 6.38
N GLU A 38 1.74 -15.63 7.56
CA GLU A 38 1.31 -16.25 8.82
C GLU A 38 -0.14 -15.90 9.15
N LEU A 39 -0.54 -14.63 9.00
CA LEU A 39 -1.92 -14.19 9.21
C LEU A 39 -2.90 -14.84 8.23
N LEU A 40 -2.52 -14.94 6.96
CA LEU A 40 -3.33 -15.60 5.93
C LEU A 40 -3.58 -17.07 6.27
N VAL A 41 -2.53 -17.81 6.61
CA VAL A 41 -2.64 -19.24 6.95
C VAL A 41 -3.45 -19.43 8.23
N LYS A 42 -3.22 -18.59 9.25
CA LYS A 42 -3.96 -18.65 10.52
C LYS A 42 -5.45 -18.41 10.32
N ALA A 43 -5.84 -17.35 9.60
CA ALA A 43 -7.25 -17.03 9.35
C ALA A 43 -7.95 -18.14 8.54
N ILE A 44 -7.29 -18.69 7.52
CA ILE A 44 -7.84 -19.79 6.74
C ILE A 44 -8.04 -21.03 7.60
N SER A 45 -7.09 -21.34 8.47
CA SER A 45 -7.16 -22.48 9.38
C SER A 45 -8.27 -22.32 10.42
N LEU A 46 -8.37 -21.13 11.04
CA LEU A 46 -9.43 -20.80 12.01
C LEU A 46 -10.83 -20.93 11.41
N HIS A 47 -11.00 -20.57 10.15
CA HIS A 47 -12.29 -20.65 9.46
C HIS A 47 -12.45 -21.89 8.58
N GLN A 48 -11.60 -22.91 8.74
CA GLN A 48 -11.70 -24.20 8.04
C GLN A 48 -11.81 -24.06 6.52
N GLY A 49 -11.03 -23.16 5.93
CA GLY A 49 -11.07 -22.91 4.48
C GLY A 49 -12.19 -21.98 4.01
N ASN A 50 -13.03 -21.44 4.91
CA ASN A 50 -14.04 -20.45 4.54
C ASN A 50 -13.41 -19.07 4.30
N LEU A 51 -12.99 -18.84 3.05
CA LEU A 51 -12.32 -17.62 2.61
C LEU A 51 -13.16 -16.34 2.79
N THR A 52 -14.48 -16.44 2.76
CA THR A 52 -15.35 -15.26 2.98
C THR A 52 -15.28 -14.81 4.43
N ARG A 53 -15.30 -15.76 5.39
CA ARG A 53 -15.13 -15.44 6.81
C ARG A 53 -13.71 -14.98 7.11
N ALA A 54 -12.69 -15.67 6.58
CA ALA A 54 -11.30 -15.27 6.74
C ALA A 54 -10.99 -13.87 6.19
N ALA A 55 -11.58 -13.50 5.04
CA ALA A 55 -11.41 -12.15 4.49
C ALA A 55 -12.04 -11.08 5.40
N ARG A 56 -13.21 -11.36 5.99
CA ARG A 56 -13.87 -10.46 6.93
C ARG A 56 -13.10 -10.30 8.23
N ASP A 57 -12.54 -11.39 8.74
CA ASP A 57 -11.73 -11.41 9.96
C ASP A 57 -10.40 -10.65 9.78
N LEU A 58 -9.78 -10.78 8.60
CA LEU A 58 -8.60 -10.01 8.22
C LEU A 58 -8.90 -8.59 7.74
N GLU A 59 -10.17 -8.15 7.77
CA GLU A 59 -10.63 -6.83 7.31
C GLU A 59 -10.21 -6.46 5.88
N VAL A 60 -10.09 -7.47 4.99
CA VAL A 60 -9.76 -7.28 3.58
C VAL A 60 -10.90 -7.73 2.67
N SER A 61 -10.94 -7.17 1.46
CA SER A 61 -11.84 -7.70 0.44
C SER A 61 -11.44 -9.12 0.05
N ARG A 62 -12.44 -9.96 -0.27
CA ARG A 62 -12.22 -11.34 -0.77
C ARG A 62 -11.28 -11.37 -1.98
N SER A 63 -11.37 -10.38 -2.87
CA SER A 63 -10.48 -10.24 -4.03
C SER A 63 -9.02 -9.99 -3.63
N THR A 64 -8.78 -9.22 -2.58
CA THR A 64 -7.44 -8.98 -2.02
C THR A 64 -6.89 -10.23 -1.38
N LEU A 65 -7.72 -10.96 -0.61
CA LEU A 65 -7.33 -12.25 -0.04
C LEU A 65 -6.87 -13.22 -1.14
N TYR A 66 -7.69 -13.41 -2.18
CA TYR A 66 -7.31 -14.25 -3.33
C TYR A 66 -6.02 -13.80 -4.00
N ARG A 67 -5.85 -12.48 -4.25
CA ARG A 67 -4.63 -11.96 -4.87
C ARG A 67 -3.38 -12.28 -4.05
N LYS A 68 -3.45 -12.14 -2.73
CA LYS A 68 -2.35 -12.46 -1.81
C LYS A 68 -2.04 -13.96 -1.77
N LEU A 69 -3.06 -14.81 -1.73
CA LEU A 69 -2.85 -16.26 -1.76
C LEU A 69 -2.12 -16.72 -3.02
N ARG A 70 -2.47 -16.14 -4.18
CA ARG A 70 -1.76 -16.41 -5.44
C ARG A 70 -0.32 -15.88 -5.40
N ALA A 71 -0.13 -14.65 -4.94
CA ALA A 71 1.19 -14.03 -4.85
C ALA A 71 2.16 -14.80 -3.95
N TYR A 72 1.64 -15.51 -2.93
CA TYR A 72 2.43 -16.28 -1.98
C TYR A 72 2.41 -17.80 -2.19
N GLY A 73 1.74 -18.31 -3.24
CA GLY A 73 1.65 -19.76 -3.47
C GLY A 73 0.90 -20.52 -2.37
N LEU A 74 -0.10 -19.88 -1.75
CA LEU A 74 -0.92 -20.43 -0.66
C LEU A 74 -2.26 -20.99 -1.17
N GLU A 75 -2.38 -21.22 -2.47
CA GLU A 75 -3.62 -21.72 -3.10
C GLU A 75 -4.03 -23.12 -2.60
N LYS A 76 -3.06 -23.93 -2.15
CA LYS A 76 -3.31 -25.25 -1.55
C LYS A 76 -4.18 -25.24 -0.29
N PHE A 77 -4.26 -24.10 0.40
CA PHE A 77 -5.10 -23.94 1.59
C PHE A 77 -6.57 -23.61 1.25
N VAL A 78 -6.88 -23.43 -0.03
CA VAL A 78 -8.24 -23.21 -0.50
C VAL A 78 -8.88 -24.56 -0.80
N PRO A 79 -9.94 -24.98 -0.08
CA PRO A 79 -10.70 -26.16 -0.48
C PRO A 79 -11.28 -25.92 -1.87
N ALA A 80 -11.11 -26.88 -2.77
CA ALA A 80 -11.25 -26.79 -4.24
C ALA A 80 -12.66 -26.48 -4.79
N ALA A 81 -13.49 -25.72 -4.07
CA ALA A 81 -14.89 -25.50 -4.39
C ALA A 81 -15.15 -24.52 -5.54
N THR A 82 -14.15 -23.93 -6.21
CA THR A 82 -14.27 -23.37 -7.58
C THR A 82 -12.94 -22.77 -8.06
N PRO A 83 -12.29 -23.32 -9.10
CA PRO A 83 -11.22 -22.63 -9.79
C PRO A 83 -11.81 -21.60 -10.77
N HIS A 84 -11.27 -20.38 -10.72
CA HIS A 84 -11.15 -19.46 -11.86
C HIS A 84 -12.39 -19.19 -12.74
N SER A 85 -13.13 -18.12 -12.43
CA SER A 85 -13.88 -17.37 -13.44
C SER A 85 -13.69 -15.87 -13.27
N LEU A 86 -12.44 -15.39 -13.31
CA LEU A 86 -12.13 -13.99 -13.62
C LEU A 86 -10.83 -13.95 -14.44
N SER A 87 -10.87 -14.61 -15.60
CA SER A 87 -9.94 -14.33 -16.69
C SER A 87 -10.36 -13.00 -17.33
N SER A 88 -9.46 -12.04 -17.28
CA SER A 88 -9.30 -10.91 -18.22
C SER A 88 -10.54 -10.46 -19.02
N LYS A 89 -11.21 -9.41 -18.57
CA LYS A 89 -11.75 -8.44 -19.53
C LYS A 89 -10.63 -7.50 -19.93
N THR A 90 -9.83 -7.92 -20.91
CA THR A 90 -9.10 -6.99 -21.78
C THR A 90 -10.18 -6.12 -22.43
N ARG A 91 -10.35 -4.89 -21.92
CA ARG A 91 -11.21 -3.90 -22.57
C ARG A 91 -10.50 -3.47 -23.85
N VAL A 92 -10.79 -4.16 -24.95
CA VAL A 92 -10.50 -3.66 -26.30
C VAL A 92 -11.18 -2.29 -26.40
N LYS A 93 -10.38 -1.23 -26.37
CA LYS A 93 -10.83 0.12 -26.75
C LYS A 93 -11.20 0.05 -28.22
N LYS A 94 -12.50 0.08 -28.52
CA LYS A 94 -12.98 0.41 -29.86
C LYS A 94 -12.57 1.85 -30.15
N SER A 95 -11.59 2.00 -31.03
CA SER A 95 -11.33 3.23 -31.77
C SER A 95 -12.54 3.50 -32.66
N ALA A 96 -13.43 4.38 -32.21
CA ALA A 96 -14.48 4.96 -33.04
C ALA A 96 -13.99 6.33 -33.53
N THR A 97 -13.53 6.32 -34.79
CA THR A 97 -13.73 7.33 -35.83
C THR A 97 -13.94 8.78 -35.40
N LEU A 98 -12.95 9.59 -35.76
CA LEU A 98 -13.06 11.02 -36.01
C LEU A 98 -14.23 11.30 -36.96
N SER A 99 -15.19 12.09 -36.50
CA SER A 99 -16.04 12.90 -37.37
C SER A 99 -16.15 14.28 -36.75
N ALA A 100 -15.46 15.22 -37.40
CA ALA A 100 -15.72 16.63 -37.31
C ALA A 100 -17.22 16.89 -37.52
N GLN A 101 -17.79 17.86 -36.81
CA GLN A 101 -18.33 19.07 -37.45
C GLN A 101 -18.85 20.07 -36.41
N GLU A 102 -18.61 21.32 -36.77
CA GLU A 102 -18.89 22.61 -36.15
C GLU A 102 -20.26 22.73 -35.46
N ASN A 103 -20.28 23.45 -34.33
CA ASN A 103 -21.27 24.50 -34.13
C ASN A 103 -20.68 25.66 -33.32
N ARG A 104 -20.83 26.85 -33.90
CA ARG A 104 -20.36 28.16 -33.44
C ARG A 104 -21.38 28.81 -32.49
N CYS A 105 -21.02 30.03 -32.07
CA CYS A 105 -21.73 31.00 -31.21
C CYS A 105 -21.42 30.78 -29.72
N GLY A 106 -20.68 31.64 -29.03
CA GLY A 106 -20.57 33.11 -29.14
C GLY A 106 -21.11 33.67 -27.82
N GLY A 107 -20.24 34.30 -27.02
CA GLY A 107 -20.66 34.74 -25.68
C GLY A 107 -19.51 35.15 -24.74
N GLU A 108 -18.74 36.18 -25.12
CA GLU A 108 -18.31 37.32 -24.27
C GLU A 108 -17.85 37.05 -22.80
N SER A 109 -16.56 37.31 -22.54
CA SER A 109 -15.98 37.66 -21.21
C SER A 109 -16.57 38.99 -20.68
N PRO A 110 -16.21 39.56 -19.50
CA PRO A 110 -15.20 39.20 -18.48
C PRO A 110 -15.68 39.46 -17.01
N GLU A 111 -14.71 39.49 -16.06
CA GLU A 111 -14.77 40.18 -14.74
C GLU A 111 -15.71 39.58 -13.69
N SER A 112 -15.43 39.53 -12.39
CA SER A 112 -14.52 40.29 -11.53
C SER A 112 -14.51 39.58 -10.16
N ALA A 113 -13.37 39.62 -9.46
CA ALA A 113 -13.32 39.33 -8.02
C ALA A 113 -13.85 40.53 -7.22
N PRO A 114 -14.43 40.29 -6.04
CA PRO A 114 -13.99 41.01 -4.83
C PRO A 114 -13.92 40.04 -3.63
N VAL A 115 -12.80 39.88 -2.91
CA VAL A 115 -12.25 40.75 -1.86
C VAL A 115 -13.30 41.34 -0.92
N GLY A 116 -13.20 40.98 0.37
CA GLY A 116 -13.99 41.51 1.49
C GLY A 116 -14.83 40.40 2.11
N THR A 117 -14.93 40.20 3.42
CA THR A 117 -14.60 40.98 4.65
C THR A 117 -15.10 40.06 5.81
N PRO A 118 -15.03 40.40 7.12
CA PRO A 118 -14.28 41.43 7.83
C PRO A 118 -13.49 40.92 9.07
N LEU A 119 -12.63 41.82 9.53
CA LEU A 119 -12.02 41.90 10.86
C LEU A 119 -13.10 42.04 11.95
N GLU A 120 -12.83 41.58 13.18
CA GLU A 120 -13.24 42.19 14.46
C GLU A 120 -12.64 41.39 15.66
N PRO A 121 -12.56 41.94 16.90
CA PRO A 121 -11.26 42.30 17.46
C PRO A 121 -11.00 41.81 18.93
N VAL A 122 -9.78 42.11 19.41
CA VAL A 122 -9.27 42.20 20.80
C VAL A 122 -10.03 41.54 21.96
N HIS A 123 -9.32 40.65 22.68
CA HIS A 123 -9.31 40.65 24.15
C HIS A 123 -7.89 40.38 24.68
N GLN A 124 -7.28 41.43 25.24
CA GLN A 124 -6.15 41.33 26.17
C GLN A 124 -6.66 40.70 27.47
N LEU A 125 -5.94 39.71 27.99
CA LEU A 125 -6.03 39.32 29.39
C LEU A 125 -4.64 39.55 30.00
N SER A 126 -4.61 40.45 30.99
CA SER A 126 -3.46 40.78 31.83
C SER A 126 -2.96 39.61 32.66
#